data_AF-A0A7U9RPE3-F1
#
_entry.id   AF-A0A7U9RPE3-F1
#
_cell.length_a   1.000
_cell.length_b   1.000
_cell.length_c   1.000
_cell.angle_alpha   90.00
_cell.angle_beta   90.00
_cell.angle_gamma   90.00
#
_symmetry.space_group_name_H-M   'P 1'
#
loop_
_entity.id
_entity.type
_entity.pdbx_description
1 polymer ?
#
loop_
_entity_poly.entity_id
_entity_poly.type
_entity_poly.pdbx_seq_one_letter_code
_entity_poly.pdbx_strand_id
1 'polypeptide(L)'
;MKSIIQDMKHNYLINAVIMVVLGLVLVIWPHILGVLLCYLIGGALILMGVIQLIGFLRGERLGFYNKFNMLMGIVLILLGIWICTQPRIVLSIVPVVVGVIVLIHGLMDIQYTLDIKRAGSDKWWIALIAAILTIVVGLLLVLNPFTAYEITMVLLGIAMIYDGGSDLALLAFSYLAQKDTDKRVREFKGNE
;
A
#
# COMPACT_ATOMS: atom_id res chain seq x y z
N MET A 1 -18.98 12.90 -27.45
CA MET A 1 -17.57 13.17 -27.08
C MET A 1 -17.41 14.22 -25.98
N LYS A 2 -18.12 15.36 -25.98
CA LYS A 2 -18.04 16.35 -24.88
C LYS A 2 -18.43 15.78 -23.49
N SER A 3 -19.41 14.87 -23.41
CA SER A 3 -19.81 14.21 -22.15
C SER A 3 -18.67 13.36 -21.55
N ILE A 4 -18.03 12.50 -22.35
CA ILE A 4 -16.94 11.62 -21.90
C ILE A 4 -15.77 12.43 -21.31
N ILE A 5 -15.41 13.57 -21.93
CA ILE A 5 -14.33 14.44 -21.45
C ILE A 5 -14.73 15.14 -20.13
N GLN A 6 -16.01 15.46 -19.96
CA GLN A 6 -16.52 16.13 -18.77
C GLN A 6 -16.68 15.15 -17.59
N ASP A 7 -17.12 13.93 -17.87
CA ASP A 7 -17.20 12.81 -16.91
C ASP A 7 -15.80 12.37 -16.47
N MET A 8 -14.83 12.33 -17.38
CA MET A 8 -13.43 12.11 -17.04
C MET A 8 -12.92 13.18 -16.06
N LYS A 9 -13.12 14.47 -16.34
CA LYS A 9 -12.67 15.56 -15.45
C LYS A 9 -13.31 15.50 -14.07
N HIS A 10 -14.59 15.12 -13.99
CA HIS A 10 -15.31 14.96 -12.73
C HIS A 10 -14.78 13.77 -11.92
N ASN A 11 -14.55 12.62 -12.57
CA ASN A 11 -13.98 11.45 -11.93
C ASN A 11 -12.55 11.70 -11.42
N TYR A 12 -11.73 12.45 -12.17
CA TYR A 12 -10.39 12.83 -11.73
C TYR A 12 -10.43 13.79 -10.51
N LEU A 13 -11.34 14.76 -10.50
CA LEU A 13 -11.53 15.64 -9.34
C LEU A 13 -11.96 14.86 -8.09
N ILE A 14 -12.92 13.95 -8.23
CA ILE A 14 -13.38 13.11 -7.11
C ILE A 14 -12.23 12.24 -6.60
N ASN A 15 -11.49 11.58 -7.50
CA ASN A 15 -10.39 10.71 -7.11
C ASN A 15 -9.27 11.49 -6.39
N ALA A 16 -8.91 12.66 -6.90
CA ALA A 16 -7.89 13.51 -6.28
C ALA A 16 -8.31 14.00 -4.89
N VAL A 17 -9.57 14.41 -4.70
CA VAL A 17 -10.09 14.80 -3.39
C VAL A 17 -10.10 13.61 -2.43
N ILE A 18 -10.52 12.43 -2.89
CA ILE A 18 -10.48 11.20 -2.09
C ILE A 18 -9.05 10.88 -1.66
N MET A 19 -8.08 10.94 -2.57
CA MET A 19 -6.67 10.67 -2.26
C MET A 19 -6.10 11.64 -1.22
N VAL A 20 -6.41 12.94 -1.34
CA VAL A 20 -5.96 13.95 -0.37
C VAL A 20 -6.59 13.71 1.00
N VAL A 21 -7.90 13.42 1.07
CA VAL A 21 -8.60 13.16 2.33
C VAL A 21 -8.08 11.87 2.98
N LEU A 22 -7.96 10.79 2.22
CA LEU A 22 -7.42 9.53 2.72
C LEU A 22 -5.97 9.67 3.19
N GLY A 23 -5.15 10.39 2.43
CA GLY A 23 -3.77 10.69 2.80
C GLY A 23 -3.68 11.49 4.11
N LEU A 24 -4.54 12.50 4.29
CA LEU A 24 -4.61 13.27 5.53
C LEU A 24 -5.02 12.40 6.73
N VAL A 25 -6.01 11.53 6.56
CA VAL A 25 -6.45 10.60 7.62
C VAL A 25 -5.33 9.61 7.97
N LEU A 26 -4.55 9.15 6.99
CA LEU A 26 -3.36 8.30 7.20
C LEU A 26 -2.27 9.01 8.00
N VAL A 27 -2.01 10.29 7.73
CA VAL A 27 -0.99 11.05 8.47
C VAL A 27 -1.44 11.33 9.91
N ILE A 28 -2.70 11.67 10.14
CA ILE A 28 -3.19 12.06 11.47
C ILE A 28 -3.47 10.83 12.35
N TRP A 29 -4.05 9.76 11.78
CA TRP A 29 -4.47 8.57 12.52
C TRP A 29 -4.05 7.25 11.85
N PRO A 30 -2.73 7.01 11.70
CA PRO A 30 -2.23 5.78 11.09
C PRO A 30 -2.66 4.52 11.88
N HIS A 31 -2.73 4.63 13.21
CA HIS A 31 -3.12 3.52 14.08
C HIS A 31 -4.58 3.08 13.87
N ILE A 32 -5.50 4.05 13.78
CA ILE A 32 -6.94 3.77 13.66
C ILE A 32 -7.22 3.07 12.33
N LEU A 33 -6.61 3.55 11.25
CA LEU A 33 -6.78 2.95 9.93
C LEU A 33 -6.23 1.52 9.87
N GLY A 34 -5.07 1.26 10.46
CA GLY A 34 -4.53 -0.10 10.55
C GLY A 34 -5.48 -1.08 11.21
N VAL A 35 -5.98 -0.70 12.38
CA VAL A 35 -6.91 -1.52 13.15
C VAL A 35 -8.23 -1.70 12.39
N LEU A 36 -8.74 -0.64 11.75
CA LEU A 36 -9.93 -0.71 10.92
C LEU A 36 -9.75 -1.69 9.74
N LEU A 37 -8.61 -1.63 9.05
CA LEU A 37 -8.28 -2.57 7.97
C LEU A 37 -8.22 -4.01 8.49
N CYS A 38 -7.62 -4.25 9.66
CA CYS A 38 -7.63 -5.57 10.30
C CYS A 38 -9.05 -6.05 10.60
N TYR A 39 -9.94 -5.18 11.10
CA TYR A 39 -11.34 -5.55 11.34
C TYR A 39 -12.11 -5.83 10.05
N LEU A 40 -11.89 -5.06 8.99
CA LEU A 40 -12.50 -5.30 7.69
C LEU A 40 -12.03 -6.63 7.08
N ILE A 41 -10.73 -6.89 7.11
CA ILE A 41 -10.14 -8.14 6.62
C ILE A 41 -10.60 -9.33 7.46
N GLY A 42 -10.50 -9.24 8.78
CA GLY A 42 -10.94 -10.29 9.71
C GLY A 42 -12.44 -10.58 9.60
N GLY A 43 -13.25 -9.53 9.50
CA GLY A 43 -14.69 -9.64 9.26
C GLY A 43 -15.01 -10.31 7.91
N ALA A 44 -14.32 -9.93 6.84
CA ALA A 44 -14.48 -10.56 5.53
C ALA A 44 -14.10 -12.05 5.55
N LEU A 45 -13.01 -12.41 6.26
CA LEU A 45 -12.60 -13.81 6.43
C LEU A 45 -13.64 -14.63 7.19
N ILE A 46 -14.20 -14.08 8.27
CA ILE A 46 -15.29 -14.72 9.03
C ILE A 46 -16.51 -14.91 8.12
N LEU A 47 -16.94 -13.87 7.40
CA LEU A 47 -18.08 -13.95 6.50
C LEU A 47 -17.87 -15.02 5.41
N MET A 48 -16.71 -15.05 4.76
CA MET A 48 -16.38 -16.09 3.78
C MET A 48 -16.39 -17.48 4.39
N GLY A 49 -15.81 -17.66 5.57
CA GLY A 49 -15.80 -18.95 6.27
C GLY A 49 -17.22 -19.41 6.64
N VAL A 50 -18.07 -18.50 7.12
CA VAL A 50 -19.49 -18.80 7.42
C VAL A 50 -20.26 -19.20 6.16
N ILE A 51 -20.05 -18.52 5.03
CA ILE A 51 -20.67 -18.88 3.75
C ILE A 51 -20.25 -20.30 3.33
N GLN A 52 -18.97 -20.66 3.47
CA GLN A 52 -18.48 -22.02 3.16
C GLN A 52 -19.12 -23.08 4.07
N LEU A 53 -19.27 -22.79 5.37
CA LEU A 53 -19.94 -23.68 6.32
C LEU A 53 -21.43 -23.88 6.00
N ILE A 54 -22.15 -22.81 5.65
CA ILE A 54 -23.56 -22.89 5.26
C ILE A 54 -23.72 -23.66 3.94
N GLY A 55 -22.83 -23.47 2.97
CA GLY A 55 -22.82 -24.21 1.71
C GLY A 55 -22.65 -25.72 1.91
N PHE A 56 -21.80 -26.12 2.87
CA PHE A 56 -21.65 -27.52 3.26
C PHE A 56 -22.94 -28.11 3.87
N LEU A 57 -23.59 -27.36 4.78
CA LEU A 57 -24.85 -27.77 5.43
C LEU A 57 -26.02 -27.89 4.44
N ARG A 58 -26.02 -27.10 3.35
CA ARG A 58 -27.03 -27.17 2.28
C ARG A 58 -26.84 -28.31 1.28
N GLY A 59 -25.81 -29.15 1.47
CA GLY A 59 -25.67 -30.41 0.75
C GLY A 59 -25.27 -30.28 -0.73
N GLU A 60 -24.62 -29.19 -1.14
CA GLU A 60 -24.09 -29.07 -2.50
C GLU A 60 -22.91 -30.03 -2.70
N ARG A 61 -23.22 -31.21 -3.27
CA ARG A 61 -22.33 -32.26 -3.81
C ARG A 61 -21.41 -32.98 -2.80
N LEU A 62 -21.70 -34.26 -2.64
CA LEU A 62 -20.85 -35.27 -1.98
C LEU A 62 -19.56 -35.49 -2.79
N GLY A 63 -18.46 -34.85 -2.39
CA GLY A 63 -17.14 -35.07 -2.95
C GLY A 63 -16.03 -34.67 -1.96
N PHE A 64 -14.82 -35.21 -2.16
CA PHE A 64 -13.63 -34.91 -1.33
C PHE A 64 -13.37 -33.40 -1.20
N TYR A 65 -13.68 -32.66 -2.27
CA TYR A 65 -13.61 -31.20 -2.35
C TYR A 65 -14.45 -30.49 -1.28
N ASN A 66 -15.64 -31.02 -0.94
CA ASN A 66 -16.56 -30.36 0.01
C ASN A 66 -16.12 -30.52 1.47
N LYS A 67 -15.48 -31.65 1.82
CA LYS A 67 -14.90 -31.85 3.16
C LYS A 67 -13.70 -30.93 3.38
N PHE A 68 -12.87 -30.75 2.36
CA PHE A 68 -11.73 -29.82 2.41
C PHE A 68 -12.21 -28.36 2.53
N ASN A 69 -13.27 -27.98 1.80
CA ASN A 69 -13.85 -26.65 1.86
C ASN A 69 -14.43 -26.32 3.26
N MET A 70 -15.07 -27.29 3.92
CA MET A 70 -15.54 -27.12 5.31
C MET A 70 -14.38 -26.89 6.29
N LEU A 71 -13.30 -27.68 6.19
CA LEU A 71 -12.11 -27.51 7.04
C LEU A 71 -11.49 -26.13 6.82
N MET A 72 -11.36 -25.70 5.57
CA MET A 72 -10.89 -24.36 5.23
C MET A 72 -11.79 -23.25 5.77
N GLY A 73 -13.11 -23.41 5.71
CA GLY A 73 -14.08 -22.47 6.28
C GLY A 73 -13.89 -22.29 7.79
N ILE A 74 -13.67 -23.38 8.54
CA ILE A 74 -13.39 -23.32 9.98
C ILE A 74 -12.07 -22.58 10.24
N VAL A 75 -11.01 -22.91 9.49
CA VAL A 75 -9.70 -22.23 9.60
C VAL A 75 -9.83 -20.73 9.31
N LEU A 76 -10.59 -20.35 8.28
CA LEU A 76 -10.86 -18.95 7.93
C LEU A 76 -11.58 -18.18 9.03
N ILE A 77 -12.60 -18.79 9.66
CA ILE A 77 -13.29 -18.17 10.80
C ILE A 77 -12.33 -17.98 11.98
N LEU A 78 -11.58 -19.02 12.34
CA LEU A 78 -10.63 -18.95 13.45
C LEU A 78 -9.55 -17.89 13.21
N LEU A 79 -9.00 -17.83 12.00
CA LEU A 79 -8.04 -16.80 11.60
C LEU A 79 -8.66 -15.41 11.62
N GLY A 80 -9.88 -15.24 11.10
CA GLY A 80 -10.57 -13.96 11.12
C GLY A 80 -10.86 -13.46 12.54
N ILE A 81 -11.29 -14.33 13.45
CA ILE A 81 -11.48 -14.01 14.87
C ILE A 81 -10.14 -13.62 15.51
N TRP A 82 -9.08 -14.39 15.25
CA TRP A 82 -7.75 -14.09 15.76
C TRP A 82 -7.23 -12.72 15.30
N ILE A 83 -7.41 -12.38 14.01
CA ILE A 83 -7.05 -11.06 13.46
C ILE A 83 -7.83 -9.94 14.15
N CYS A 84 -9.15 -10.11 14.34
CA CYS A 84 -9.99 -9.11 15.01
C CYS A 84 -9.62 -8.94 16.50
N THR A 85 -9.23 -10.01 17.18
CA THR A 85 -8.86 -9.93 18.61
C THR A 85 -7.45 -9.38 18.84
N GLN A 86 -6.53 -9.59 17.90
CA GLN A 86 -5.12 -9.18 18.03
C GLN A 86 -4.61 -8.38 16.81
N PRO A 87 -5.25 -7.25 16.45
CA PRO A 87 -4.86 -6.47 15.28
C PRO A 87 -3.43 -5.93 15.41
N ARG A 88 -2.97 -5.60 16.63
CA ARG A 88 -1.58 -5.15 16.89
C ARG A 88 -0.54 -6.16 16.43
N ILE A 89 -0.77 -7.46 16.64
CA ILE A 89 0.15 -8.51 16.21
C ILE A 89 0.19 -8.53 14.69
N VAL A 90 -0.98 -8.53 14.04
CA VAL A 90 -1.10 -8.57 12.58
C VAL A 90 -0.38 -7.39 11.92
N LEU A 91 -0.56 -6.19 12.45
CA LEU A 91 0.11 -4.98 11.94
C LEU A 91 1.64 -5.03 12.10
N SER A 92 2.15 -5.76 13.09
CA SER A 92 3.59 -5.91 13.31
C SER A 92 4.26 -6.95 12.40
N ILE A 93 3.50 -7.89 11.83
CA ILE A 93 4.07 -8.98 11.01
C ILE A 93 4.81 -8.42 9.79
N VAL A 94 4.19 -7.47 9.07
CA VAL A 94 4.77 -6.93 7.84
C VAL A 94 6.12 -6.25 8.10
N PRO A 95 6.25 -5.29 9.03
CA PRO A 95 7.54 -4.71 9.39
C PRO A 95 8.59 -5.73 9.84
N VAL A 96 8.20 -6.75 10.62
CA VAL A 96 9.14 -7.79 11.06
C VAL A 96 9.67 -8.59 9.88
N VAL A 97 8.80 -9.05 8.99
CA VAL A 97 9.20 -9.83 7.80
C VAL A 97 10.10 -9.00 6.90
N VAL A 98 9.71 -7.75 6.63
CA VAL A 98 10.53 -6.82 5.84
C VAL A 98 11.87 -6.57 6.54
N GLY A 99 11.88 -6.36 7.85
CA GLY A 99 13.09 -6.16 8.65
C GLY A 99 14.05 -7.33 8.57
N VAL A 100 13.56 -8.57 8.67
CA VAL A 100 14.38 -9.78 8.50
C VAL A 100 14.97 -9.85 7.09
N ILE A 101 14.18 -9.58 6.04
CA ILE A 101 14.67 -9.55 4.65
C ILE A 101 15.74 -8.48 4.47
N VAL A 102 15.55 -7.29 5.03
CA VAL A 102 16.50 -6.17 4.98
C VAL A 102 17.78 -6.51 5.74
N LEU A 103 17.70 -7.20 6.88
CA LEU A 103 18.87 -7.68 7.61
C LEU A 103 19.68 -8.67 6.77
N ILE A 104 19.03 -9.62 6.09
CA ILE A 104 19.71 -10.56 5.20
C ILE A 104 20.42 -9.79 4.07
N HIS A 105 19.75 -8.83 3.44
CA HIS A 105 20.37 -7.98 2.42
C HIS A 105 21.57 -7.20 2.97
N GLY A 106 21.44 -6.57 4.13
CA GLY A 106 22.55 -5.83 4.75
C GLY A 106 23.76 -6.71 5.05
N LEU A 107 23.54 -7.96 5.47
CA LEU A 107 24.61 -8.95 5.66
C LEU A 107 25.27 -9.36 4.34
N MET A 108 24.51 -9.45 3.25
CA MET A 108 25.06 -9.69 1.91
C MET A 108 25.86 -8.48 1.41
N ASP A 109 25.38 -7.26 1.64
CA ASP A 109 26.06 -6.02 1.25
C ASP A 109 27.41 -5.85 1.95
N ILE A 110 27.55 -6.33 3.20
CA ILE A 110 28.86 -6.39 3.87
C ILE A 110 29.83 -7.27 3.07
N GLN A 111 29.39 -8.44 2.61
CA GLN A 111 30.24 -9.35 1.84
C GLN A 111 30.67 -8.69 0.52
N TYR A 112 29.73 -8.09 -0.21
CA TYR A 112 30.03 -7.34 -1.44
C TYR A 112 31.01 -6.19 -1.20
N THR A 113 30.85 -5.47 -0.10
CA THR A 113 31.77 -4.40 0.28
C THR A 113 33.20 -4.90 0.52
N LEU A 114 33.35 -6.07 1.15
CA LEU A 114 34.66 -6.70 1.36
C LEU A 114 35.29 -7.13 0.03
N ASP A 115 34.49 -7.61 -0.92
CA ASP A 115 34.96 -7.96 -2.25
C ASP A 115 35.39 -6.71 -3.04
N ILE A 116 34.63 -5.60 -2.95
CA ILE A 116 35.01 -4.29 -3.53
C ILE A 116 36.32 -3.79 -2.94
N LYS A 117 36.52 -3.95 -1.62
CA LYS A 117 37.78 -3.61 -0.95
C LYS A 117 38.95 -4.47 -1.48
N ARG A 118 38.73 -5.77 -1.66
CA ARG A 118 39.75 -6.70 -2.22
C ARG A 118 40.07 -6.40 -3.68
N ALA A 119 39.10 -5.91 -4.44
CA ALA A 119 39.28 -5.48 -5.83
C ALA A 119 40.04 -4.14 -5.98
N GLY A 120 40.46 -3.52 -4.89
CA GLY A 120 41.32 -2.32 -4.91
C GLY A 120 40.58 -1.00 -5.14
N SER A 121 39.26 -0.94 -4.92
CA SER A 121 38.48 0.30 -5.06
C SER A 121 38.62 1.20 -3.83
N ASP A 122 39.04 2.45 -4.03
CA ASP A 122 39.18 3.46 -2.95
C ASP A 122 37.84 3.87 -2.31
N LYS A 123 36.71 3.56 -2.94
CA LYS A 123 35.35 3.95 -2.47
C LYS A 123 34.61 2.87 -1.69
N TRP A 124 35.29 1.80 -1.26
CA TRP A 124 34.71 0.70 -0.49
C TRP A 124 34.00 1.16 0.81
N TRP A 125 34.47 2.25 1.41
CA TRP A 125 33.88 2.82 2.63
C TRP A 125 32.44 3.32 2.43
N ILE A 126 32.07 3.78 1.23
CA ILE A 126 30.70 4.24 0.93
C ILE A 126 29.74 3.04 0.97
N ALA A 127 30.14 1.93 0.34
CA ALA A 127 29.36 0.69 0.36
C ALA A 127 29.26 0.12 1.79
N LEU A 128 30.32 0.25 2.59
CA LEU A 128 30.29 -0.18 3.99
C LEU A 128 29.27 0.62 4.82
N ILE A 129 29.27 1.95 4.68
CA ILE A 129 28.32 2.81 5.38
C ILE A 129 26.89 2.48 4.97
N ALA A 130 26.66 2.27 3.67
CA ALA A 130 25.35 1.86 3.16
C ALA A 130 24.90 0.51 3.77
N ALA A 131 25.79 -0.50 3.78
CA ALA A 131 25.49 -1.82 4.35
C ALA A 131 25.17 -1.73 5.86
N ILE A 132 25.95 -0.95 6.63
CA ILE A 132 25.69 -0.73 8.05
C ILE A 132 24.34 -0.03 8.25
N LEU A 133 24.05 0.99 7.45
CA LEU A 133 22.76 1.69 7.52
C LEU A 133 21.60 0.75 7.24
N THR A 134 21.70 -0.10 6.22
CA THR A 134 20.71 -1.13 5.89
C THR A 134 20.48 -2.08 7.06
N ILE A 135 21.54 -2.55 7.73
CA ILE A 135 21.42 -3.41 8.91
C ILE A 135 20.73 -2.67 10.06
N VAL A 136 21.09 -1.41 10.32
CA VAL A 136 20.46 -0.60 11.37
C VAL A 136 18.97 -0.43 11.09
N VAL A 137 18.59 -0.13 9.85
CA VAL A 137 17.18 -0.03 9.44
C VAL A 137 16.47 -1.36 9.63
N GLY A 138 17.06 -2.47 9.19
CA GLY A 138 16.50 -3.80 9.38
C GLY A 138 16.29 -4.15 10.85
N LEU A 139 17.24 -3.78 11.71
CA LEU A 139 17.15 -4.00 13.16
C LEU A 139 16.06 -3.15 13.80
N LEU A 140 15.92 -1.88 13.40
CA LEU A 140 14.85 -1.00 13.87
C LEU A 140 13.46 -1.54 13.49
N LEU A 141 13.32 -2.10 12.28
CA LEU A 141 12.08 -2.73 11.82
C LEU A 141 11.69 -3.95 12.67
N VAL A 142 12.67 -4.78 13.06
CA VAL A 142 12.42 -5.99 13.87
C VAL A 142 12.19 -5.67 15.34
N LEU A 143 12.97 -4.75 15.92
CA LEU A 143 12.88 -4.41 17.34
C LEU A 143 11.70 -3.48 17.66
N ASN A 144 11.34 -2.59 16.73
CA ASN A 144 10.24 -1.63 16.90
C ASN A 144 9.26 -1.70 15.72
N PRO A 145 8.61 -2.86 15.50
CA PRO A 145 7.76 -3.07 14.32
C PRO A 145 6.52 -2.19 14.33
N PHE A 146 6.01 -1.83 15.50
CA PHE A 146 4.85 -0.95 15.61
C PHE A 146 5.18 0.49 15.16
N THR A 147 6.31 1.04 15.61
CA THR A 147 6.79 2.35 15.15
C THR A 147 7.11 2.33 13.66
N ALA A 148 7.74 1.26 13.17
CA ALA A 148 8.01 1.07 11.75
C ALA A 148 6.73 1.07 10.91
N TYR A 149 5.68 0.39 11.38
CA TYR A 149 4.36 0.39 10.77
C TYR A 149 3.77 1.81 10.70
N GLU A 150 3.80 2.56 11.80
CA GLU A 150 3.27 3.94 11.84
C GLU A 150 4.02 4.86 10.88
N ILE A 151 5.35 4.81 10.87
CA ILE A 151 6.18 5.58 9.93
C ILE A 151 5.80 5.24 8.49
N THR A 152 5.64 3.95 8.18
CA THR A 152 5.25 3.50 6.83
C THR A 152 3.88 4.06 6.43
N MET A 153 2.91 4.05 7.34
CA MET A 153 1.57 4.61 7.07
C MET A 153 1.60 6.13 6.90
N VAL A 154 2.40 6.85 7.67
CA VAL A 154 2.58 8.30 7.52
C VAL A 154 3.23 8.62 6.16
N LEU A 155 4.28 7.89 5.79
CA LEU A 155 4.91 8.05 4.47
C LEU A 155 3.94 7.75 3.33
N LEU A 156 3.13 6.70 3.47
CA LEU A 156 2.06 6.39 2.52
C LEU A 156 1.05 7.54 2.42
N GLY A 157 0.64 8.11 3.56
CA GLY A 157 -0.28 9.25 3.61
C GLY A 157 0.29 10.50 2.94
N ILE A 158 1.56 10.83 3.19
CA ILE A 158 2.27 11.92 2.53
C ILE A 158 2.34 11.69 1.01
N ALA A 159 2.66 10.46 0.58
CA ALA A 159 2.69 10.09 -0.83
C ALA A 159 1.31 10.25 -1.49
N MET A 160 0.23 9.86 -0.81
CA MET A 160 -1.13 10.03 -1.31
C MET A 160 -1.56 11.51 -1.40
N ILE A 161 -1.15 12.34 -0.44
CA ILE A 161 -1.38 13.78 -0.50
C ILE A 161 -0.64 14.38 -1.70
N TYR A 162 0.61 13.96 -1.93
CA TYR A 162 1.40 14.39 -3.08
C TYR A 162 0.78 13.97 -4.40
N ASP A 163 0.31 12.72 -4.50
CA ASP A 163 -0.34 12.17 -5.69
C ASP A 163 -1.64 12.92 -6.02
N GLY A 164 -2.54 13.05 -5.04
CA GLY A 164 -3.80 13.80 -5.22
C GLY A 164 -3.57 15.30 -5.49
N GLY A 165 -2.54 15.90 -4.90
CA GLY A 165 -2.13 17.28 -5.21
C GLY A 165 -1.61 17.43 -6.63
N SER A 166 -0.82 16.47 -7.10
CA SER A 166 -0.29 16.44 -8.47
C SER A 166 -1.41 16.28 -9.50
N ASP A 167 -2.40 15.43 -9.23
CA ASP A 167 -3.57 15.26 -10.08
C ASP A 167 -4.41 16.54 -10.20
N LEU A 168 -4.59 17.27 -9.10
CA LEU A 168 -5.26 18.58 -9.11
C LEU A 168 -4.48 19.61 -9.94
N ALA A 169 -3.15 19.63 -9.82
CA ALA A 169 -2.30 20.52 -10.60
C ALA A 169 -2.39 20.20 -12.11
N LEU A 170 -2.35 18.93 -12.49
CA LEU A 170 -2.50 18.48 -13.88
C LEU A 170 -3.87 18.87 -14.46
N LEU A 171 -4.94 18.73 -13.68
CA LEU A 171 -6.28 19.21 -14.03
C LEU A 171 -6.28 20.73 -14.31
N ALA A 172 -5.65 21.52 -13.44
CA ALA A 172 -5.55 22.97 -13.62
C ALA A 172 -4.76 23.34 -14.88
N PHE A 173 -3.61 22.70 -15.14
CA PHE A 173 -2.83 22.89 -16.36
C PHE A 173 -3.59 22.48 -17.62
N SER A 174 -4.32 21.35 -17.58
CA SER A 174 -5.15 20.91 -18.71
C SER A 174 -6.29 21.89 -19.03
N TYR A 175 -6.84 22.55 -18.00
CA TYR A 175 -7.87 23.56 -18.16
C TYR A 175 -7.31 24.84 -18.79
N LEU A 176 -6.11 25.26 -18.36
CA LEU A 176 -5.39 26.39 -18.95
C LEU A 176 -5.00 26.11 -20.41
N ALA A 177 -4.50 24.92 -20.72
CA ALA A 177 -4.12 24.52 -22.07
C ALA A 177 -5.32 24.46 -23.04
N GLN A 178 -6.48 23.98 -22.57
CA GLN A 178 -7.71 24.02 -23.37
C GLN A 178 -8.21 25.44 -23.60
N LYS A 179 -8.12 26.32 -22.60
CA LYS A 179 -8.50 27.73 -22.73
C LYS A 179 -7.62 28.46 -23.75
N ASP A 180 -6.33 28.15 -23.79
CA ASP A 180 -5.39 28.75 -24.73
C ASP A 180 -5.59 28.23 -26.17
N THR A 181 -5.91 26.94 -26.31
CA THR A 181 -6.26 26.34 -27.61
C THR A 181 -7.58 26.89 -28.16
N ASP A 182 -8.62 27.03 -27.32
CA ASP A 182 -9.93 27.57 -27.74
C ASP A 182 -9.82 29.06 -28.15
N LYS A 183 -8.93 29.83 -27.51
CA LYS A 183 -8.61 31.20 -27.93
C LYS A 183 -7.95 31.25 -29.31
N ARG A 184 -6.92 30.43 -29.53
CA ARG A 184 -6.21 30.36 -30.84
C ARG A 184 -7.15 29.96 -31.97
N VAL A 185 -8.04 28.99 -31.76
CA VAL A 185 -9.03 28.57 -32.76
C VAL A 185 -10.02 29.71 -33.09
N ARG A 186 -10.42 30.52 -32.10
CA ARG A 186 -11.28 31.70 -32.34
C ARG A 186 -10.56 32.81 -33.10
N GLU A 187 -9.29 33.06 -32.82
CA GLU A 187 -8.48 34.02 -33.58
C GLU A 187 -8.28 33.58 -35.04
N PHE A 188 -8.05 32.29 -35.29
CA PHE A 188 -7.97 31.76 -36.66
C PHE A 188 -9.29 31.89 -37.42
N LYS A 189 -10.44 31.58 -36.79
CA LYS A 189 -11.76 31.70 -37.42
C LYS A 189 -12.28 33.14 -37.57
N GLY A 190 -11.73 34.09 -36.82
CA GLY A 190 -12.09 35.51 -36.92
C GLY A 190 -11.30 36.28 -37.99
N ASN A 191 -10.29 35.65 -38.59
CA ASN A 191 -9.44 36.21 -39.65
C ASN A 191 -9.76 35.65 -41.05
N GLU A 192 -10.82 34.84 -41.19
CA GLU A 192 -11.43 34.42 -42.48
C GLU A 192 -12.72 35.21 -42.74
#